data_AF-A0A3D1RE71-F1
#
_entry.id   AF-A0A3D1RE71-F1
#
_cell.length_a   1.000
_cell.length_b   1.000
_cell.length_c   1.000
_cell.angle_alpha   90.00
_cell.angle_beta   90.00
_cell.angle_gamma   90.00
#
_symmetry.space_group_name_H-M   'P 1'
#
loop_
_entity.id
_entity.type
_entity.pdbx_description
1 polymer ?
#
loop_
_entity_poly.entity_id
_entity_poly.type
_entity_poly.pdbx_seq_one_letter_code
_entity_poly.pdbx_strand_id
1 'polypeptide(L)'
;MLYNGYGELLWAQKQFNAIQQWEKGIETDPSYPRNYYNACRYYYFTTDRVWSLIYGEIYLNMEPFGSATPEIKDILLEGYKKLFTEASSTDPKKENTGFAGAFLKAMHAQLPQTLYGLNAETLTMIRTRFILDWFEQHQTQFPYKLFEYQQQLLRSGLFNAYNQWIFGSAQNLQQYNRWINAHPEEYEAFTRFQRSRVFKMPEGQFYK
;
A
#
# COMPACT_ATOMS: atom_id res chain seq x y z
N MET A 1 18.63 10.94 0.53
CA MET A 1 19.17 11.04 -0.86
C MET A 1 20.35 10.11 -1.15
N LEU A 2 21.42 10.08 -0.35
CA LEU A 2 22.65 9.30 -0.62
C LEU A 2 22.40 7.78 -0.74
N TYR A 3 21.65 7.20 0.21
CA TYR A 3 21.30 5.77 0.18
C TYR A 3 20.50 5.37 -1.07
N ASN A 4 19.65 6.27 -1.56
CA ASN A 4 18.79 6.00 -2.71
C ASN A 4 19.61 5.81 -4.00
N GLY A 5 20.48 6.78 -4.29
CA GLY A 5 21.35 6.73 -5.47
C GLY A 5 22.33 5.55 -5.41
N TYR A 6 22.82 5.20 -4.22
CA TYR A 6 23.67 4.02 -4.08
C TYR A 6 22.91 2.71 -4.34
N GLY A 7 21.68 2.58 -3.83
CA GLY A 7 20.82 1.44 -4.16
C GLY A 7 20.51 1.34 -5.66
N GLU A 8 20.28 2.46 -6.35
CA GLU A 8 20.08 2.49 -7.80
C GLU A 8 21.30 1.99 -8.57
N LEU A 9 22.50 2.40 -8.17
CA LEU A 9 23.75 1.93 -8.75
C LEU A 9 23.92 0.40 -8.58
N LEU A 10 23.67 -0.11 -7.36
CA LEU A 10 23.76 -1.53 -7.06
C LEU A 10 22.75 -2.33 -7.90
N TRP A 11 21.52 -1.84 -8.00
CA TRP A 11 20.48 -2.48 -8.82
C TRP A 11 20.84 -2.50 -10.31
N ALA A 12 21.39 -1.40 -10.84
CA ALA A 12 21.86 -1.34 -12.23
C ALA A 12 22.99 -2.36 -12.50
N GLN A 13 23.81 -2.67 -11.49
CA GLN A 13 24.84 -3.71 -11.52
C GLN A 13 24.29 -5.11 -11.24
N LYS A 14 22.96 -5.29 -11.17
CA LYS A 14 22.27 -6.55 -10.83
C LYS A 14 22.64 -7.09 -9.45
N GLN A 15 23.04 -6.23 -8.52
CA GLN A 15 23.28 -6.61 -7.15
C GLN A 15 21.97 -6.51 -6.35
N PHE A 16 21.45 -7.65 -5.93
CA PHE A 16 20.18 -7.74 -5.19
C PHE A 16 20.25 -7.18 -3.76
N ASN A 17 21.45 -6.90 -3.24
CA ASN A 17 21.63 -6.20 -1.96
C ASN A 17 21.20 -4.72 -2.00
N ALA A 18 20.83 -4.18 -3.16
CA ALA A 18 20.30 -2.82 -3.34
C ALA A 18 19.18 -2.48 -2.35
N ILE A 19 18.33 -3.46 -2.01
CA ILE A 19 17.24 -3.27 -1.06
C ILE A 19 17.70 -2.81 0.33
N GLN A 20 18.87 -3.27 0.79
CA GLN A 20 19.42 -2.88 2.08
C GLN A 20 19.68 -1.37 2.14
N GLN A 21 20.06 -0.76 1.01
CA GLN A 21 20.30 0.68 0.95
C GLN A 21 18.99 1.46 0.99
N TRP A 22 17.97 1.03 0.27
CA TRP A 22 16.67 1.70 0.32
C TRP A 22 16.00 1.55 1.68
N GLU A 23 16.10 0.38 2.31
CA GLU A 23 15.62 0.16 3.68
C GLU A 23 16.38 1.01 4.69
N LYS A 24 17.71 1.08 4.59
CA LYS A 24 18.50 1.97 5.47
C LYS A 24 18.17 3.43 5.23
N GLY A 25 17.88 3.80 3.99
CA GLY A 25 17.40 5.12 3.62
C GLY A 25 16.03 5.44 4.22
N ILE A 26 15.11 4.47 4.29
CA ILE A 26 13.81 4.61 4.97
C ILE A 26 14.00 4.77 6.47
N GLU A 27 14.89 4.00 7.08
CA GLU A 27 15.19 4.06 8.51
C GLU A 27 15.80 5.41 8.91
N THR A 28 16.74 5.92 8.09
CA THR A 28 17.49 7.15 8.38
C THR A 28 16.77 8.42 7.96
N ASP A 29 15.96 8.37 6.90
CA ASP A 29 15.18 9.49 6.38
C ASP A 29 13.80 8.99 5.89
N PRO A 30 12.85 8.74 6.82
CA PRO A 30 11.51 8.25 6.49
C PRO A 30 10.69 9.23 5.65
N SER A 31 11.14 10.49 5.53
CA SER A 31 10.46 11.50 4.74
C SER A 31 10.88 11.48 3.27
N TYR A 32 11.82 10.64 2.86
CA TYR A 32 12.33 10.60 1.48
C TYR A 32 11.59 9.58 0.58
N PRO A 33 10.67 10.02 -0.30
CA PRO A 33 9.73 9.13 -0.98
C PRO A 33 10.40 8.13 -1.94
N ARG A 34 11.52 8.51 -2.56
CA ARG A 34 12.18 7.66 -3.57
C ARG A 34 12.71 6.34 -3.00
N ASN A 35 13.01 6.26 -1.71
CA ASN A 35 13.39 4.99 -1.11
C ASN A 35 12.20 4.01 -1.08
N TYR A 36 11.00 4.51 -0.75
CA TYR A 36 9.77 3.71 -0.80
C TYR A 36 9.41 3.29 -2.23
N TYR A 37 9.57 4.19 -3.20
CA TYR A 37 9.40 3.88 -4.63
C TYR A 37 10.28 2.70 -5.06
N ASN A 38 11.59 2.79 -4.81
CA ASN A 38 12.52 1.75 -5.23
C ASN A 38 12.32 0.43 -4.45
N ALA A 39 12.06 0.51 -3.14
CA ALA A 39 11.76 -0.67 -2.32
C ALA A 39 10.48 -1.37 -2.78
N CYS A 40 9.42 -0.63 -3.10
CA CYS A 40 8.16 -1.17 -3.64
C CYS A 40 8.42 -2.00 -4.90
N ARG A 41 9.14 -1.42 -5.88
CA ARG A 41 9.46 -2.08 -7.16
C ARG A 41 10.35 -3.30 -6.96
N TYR A 42 11.34 -3.22 -6.09
CA TYR A 42 12.20 -4.34 -5.74
C TYR A 42 11.39 -5.50 -5.18
N TYR A 43 10.54 -5.26 -4.19
CA TYR A 43 9.75 -6.31 -3.55
C TYR A 43 8.69 -6.91 -4.46
N TYR A 44 8.12 -6.10 -5.35
CA TYR A 44 7.24 -6.59 -6.40
C TYR A 44 7.97 -7.59 -7.32
N PHE A 45 9.24 -7.31 -7.65
CA PHE A 45 10.07 -8.21 -8.45
C PHE A 45 10.46 -9.50 -7.69
N THR A 46 10.80 -9.42 -6.40
CA THR A 46 11.32 -10.56 -5.62
C THR A 46 10.24 -11.49 -5.04
N THR A 47 9.06 -11.53 -5.63
CA THR A 47 7.91 -12.34 -5.17
C THR A 47 7.44 -12.08 -3.73
N ASP A 48 7.84 -10.95 -3.12
CA ASP A 48 7.38 -10.62 -1.78
C ASP A 48 5.91 -10.16 -1.80
N ARG A 49 5.17 -10.61 -0.78
CA ARG A 49 3.72 -10.51 -0.71
C ARG A 49 3.23 -9.28 0.07
N VAL A 50 4.10 -8.63 0.84
CA VAL A 50 3.70 -7.62 1.83
C VAL A 50 4.37 -6.28 1.56
N TRP A 51 5.68 -6.25 1.40
CA TRP A 51 6.48 -5.03 1.37
C TRP A 51 6.24 -4.19 0.13
N SER A 52 5.93 -4.82 -1.01
CA SER A 52 5.50 -4.12 -2.22
C SER A 52 4.22 -3.31 -1.97
N LEU A 53 3.26 -3.87 -1.23
CA LEU A 53 2.01 -3.22 -0.88
C LEU A 53 2.23 -2.08 0.13
N ILE A 54 2.98 -2.33 1.20
CA ILE A 54 3.23 -1.35 2.26
C ILE A 54 4.03 -0.17 1.74
N TYR A 55 5.18 -0.40 1.10
CA TYR A 55 6.01 0.68 0.60
C TYR A 55 5.40 1.40 -0.60
N GLY A 56 4.66 0.68 -1.46
CA GLY A 56 3.94 1.29 -2.57
C GLY A 56 2.88 2.27 -2.10
N GLU A 57 2.08 1.89 -1.10
CA GLU A 57 1.04 2.78 -0.59
C GLU A 57 1.60 3.97 0.19
N ILE A 58 2.68 3.78 0.96
CA ILE A 58 3.39 4.89 1.60
C ILE A 58 3.88 5.89 0.54
N TYR A 59 4.52 5.40 -0.53
CA TYR A 59 4.97 6.26 -1.62
C TYR A 59 3.81 7.04 -2.24
N LEU A 60 2.69 6.39 -2.56
CA LEU A 60 1.51 7.06 -3.13
C LEU A 60 0.98 8.18 -2.23
N ASN A 61 0.99 7.98 -0.92
CA ASN A 61 0.53 9.00 0.02
C ASN A 61 1.50 10.18 0.13
N MET A 62 2.82 9.93 -0.01
CA MET A 62 3.84 10.99 0.00
C MET A 62 3.87 11.78 -1.31
N GLU A 63 3.74 11.10 -2.46
CA GLU A 63 3.82 11.67 -3.80
C GLU A 63 2.55 11.36 -4.62
N PRO A 64 1.39 11.93 -4.24
CA PRO A 64 0.11 11.59 -4.87
C PRO A 64 -0.06 12.09 -6.30
N PHE A 65 0.77 13.05 -6.74
CA PHE A 65 0.72 13.67 -8.06
C PHE A 65 2.04 13.46 -8.84
N GLY A 66 2.87 12.52 -8.42
CA GLY A 66 4.14 12.21 -9.05
C GLY A 66 3.99 11.50 -10.40
N SER A 67 5.02 11.58 -11.24
CA SER A 67 5.03 10.89 -12.54
C SER A 67 5.05 9.36 -12.42
N ALA A 68 5.53 8.83 -11.30
CA ALA A 68 5.55 7.39 -11.01
C ALA A 68 4.30 6.90 -10.24
N THR A 69 3.38 7.79 -9.87
CA THR A 69 2.14 7.42 -9.19
C THR A 69 1.31 6.41 -9.99
N PRO A 70 1.13 6.52 -11.33
CA PRO A 70 0.41 5.50 -12.10
C PRO A 70 1.06 4.12 -12.02
N GLU A 71 2.39 4.04 -12.17
CA GLU A 71 3.15 2.77 -12.07
C GLU A 71 2.92 2.10 -10.71
N ILE A 72 3.00 2.86 -9.61
CA ILE A 72 2.83 2.27 -8.28
C ILE A 72 1.37 1.84 -8.03
N LYS A 73 0.38 2.54 -8.57
CA LYS A 73 -1.02 2.10 -8.50
C LYS A 73 -1.22 0.75 -9.21
N ASP A 74 -0.61 0.56 -10.37
CA ASP A 74 -0.65 -0.71 -11.09
C ASP A 74 0.03 -1.82 -10.26
N ILE A 75 1.19 -1.54 -9.67
CA ILE A 75 1.88 -2.49 -8.77
C ILE A 75 1.01 -2.86 -7.57
N LEU A 76 0.33 -1.91 -6.94
CA LEU A 76 -0.56 -2.22 -5.81
C LEU A 76 -1.74 -3.09 -6.24
N LEU A 77 -2.41 -2.77 -7.35
CA LEU A 77 -3.54 -3.55 -7.83
C LEU A 77 -3.12 -5.00 -8.14
N GLU A 78 -2.03 -5.18 -8.89
CA GLU A 78 -1.52 -6.51 -9.22
C GLU A 78 -0.94 -7.24 -8.00
N GLY A 79 -0.31 -6.51 -7.08
CA GLY A 79 0.17 -7.05 -5.81
C GLY A 79 -0.96 -7.63 -4.96
N TYR A 80 -2.09 -6.93 -4.85
CA TYR A 80 -3.27 -7.45 -4.16
C TYR A 80 -3.87 -8.67 -4.86
N LYS A 81 -3.96 -8.66 -6.20
CA LYS A 81 -4.42 -9.84 -6.96
C LYS A 81 -3.54 -11.05 -6.66
N LYS A 82 -2.21 -10.88 -6.77
CA LYS A 82 -1.22 -11.92 -6.48
C LYS A 82 -1.33 -12.44 -5.05
N LEU A 83 -1.41 -11.55 -4.07
CA LEU A 83 -1.60 -11.89 -2.65
C LEU A 83 -2.77 -12.85 -2.45
N PHE A 84 -3.94 -12.53 -3.00
CA PHE A 84 -5.14 -13.33 -2.82
C PHE A 84 -5.17 -14.61 -3.67
N THR A 85 -4.58 -14.59 -4.86
CA THR A 85 -4.38 -15.82 -5.65
C THR A 85 -3.49 -16.81 -4.89
N GLU A 86 -2.38 -16.36 -4.31
CA GLU A 86 -1.50 -17.22 -3.53
C GLU A 86 -2.14 -17.65 -2.21
N ALA A 87 -2.80 -16.73 -1.51
CA ALA A 87 -3.51 -17.01 -0.26
C ALA A 87 -4.52 -18.16 -0.40
N SER A 88 -5.18 -18.28 -1.54
CA SER A 88 -6.12 -19.39 -1.81
C SER A 88 -5.48 -20.79 -1.76
N SER A 89 -4.16 -20.86 -1.89
CA SER A 89 -3.39 -22.12 -1.98
C SER A 89 -2.43 -22.32 -0.79
N THR A 90 -2.42 -21.42 0.19
CA THR A 90 -1.48 -21.45 1.33
C THR A 90 -2.21 -21.54 2.66
N ASP A 91 -1.67 -22.34 3.59
CA ASP A 91 -2.19 -22.40 4.96
C ASP A 91 -1.72 -21.17 5.77
N PRO A 92 -2.63 -20.33 6.31
CA PRO A 92 -2.27 -19.13 7.07
C PRO A 92 -1.48 -19.45 8.35
N LYS A 93 -1.52 -20.68 8.86
CA LYS A 93 -0.71 -21.11 10.00
C LYS A 93 0.78 -21.17 9.70
N LYS A 94 1.16 -21.24 8.42
CA LYS A 94 2.56 -21.26 7.96
C LYS A 94 3.18 -19.87 7.86
N GLU A 95 2.38 -18.81 8.03
CA GLU A 95 2.90 -17.44 8.01
C GLU A 95 3.67 -17.11 9.30
N ASN A 96 4.73 -16.31 9.15
CA ASN A 96 5.67 -15.94 10.21
C ASN A 96 5.00 -15.24 11.42
N THR A 97 5.72 -15.07 12.52
CA THR A 97 5.23 -14.47 13.78
C THR A 97 5.47 -12.96 13.91
N GLY A 98 6.01 -12.30 12.88
CA GLY A 98 6.18 -10.84 12.84
C GLY A 98 5.04 -10.10 12.13
N PHE A 99 5.21 -8.79 11.93
CA PHE A 99 4.25 -7.93 11.24
C PHE A 99 3.76 -8.54 9.92
N ALA A 100 4.68 -8.96 9.05
CA ALA A 100 4.32 -9.51 7.74
C ALA A 100 3.40 -10.73 7.84
N GLY A 101 3.63 -11.61 8.82
CA GLY A 101 2.77 -12.78 9.02
C GLY A 101 1.43 -12.44 9.66
N ALA A 102 1.37 -11.47 10.58
CA ALA A 102 0.11 -10.93 11.09
C ALA A 102 -0.71 -10.29 9.97
N PHE A 103 -0.07 -9.48 9.11
CA PHE A 103 -0.69 -8.87 7.94
C PHE A 103 -1.26 -9.92 6.98
N LEU A 104 -0.47 -10.95 6.66
CA LEU A 104 -0.92 -12.03 5.77
C LEU A 104 -2.08 -12.82 6.37
N LYS A 105 -2.07 -13.10 7.67
CA LYS A 105 -3.20 -13.77 8.36
C LYS A 105 -4.47 -12.90 8.32
N ALA A 106 -4.36 -11.61 8.60
CA ALA A 106 -5.47 -10.67 8.55
C ALA A 106 -6.04 -10.54 7.13
N MET A 107 -5.18 -10.50 6.10
CA MET A 107 -5.63 -10.49 4.71
C MET A 107 -6.26 -11.82 4.30
N HIS A 108 -5.68 -12.96 4.69
CA HIS A 108 -6.23 -14.29 4.40
C HIS A 108 -7.64 -14.46 4.98
N ALA A 109 -7.94 -13.87 6.14
CA ALA A 109 -9.30 -13.87 6.70
C ALA A 109 -10.35 -13.22 5.77
N GLN A 110 -9.93 -12.34 4.86
CA GLN A 110 -10.80 -11.67 3.90
C GLN A 110 -10.97 -12.42 2.58
N LEU A 111 -10.37 -13.60 2.41
CA LEU A 111 -10.53 -14.44 1.21
C LEU A 111 -11.99 -14.64 0.75
N PRO A 112 -12.99 -14.84 1.64
CA PRO A 112 -14.37 -14.98 1.17
C PRO A 112 -14.92 -13.79 0.38
N GLN A 113 -14.33 -12.59 0.54
CA GLN A 113 -14.75 -11.40 -0.20
C GLN A 113 -14.26 -11.41 -1.66
N THR A 114 -13.26 -12.23 -2.00
CA THR A 114 -12.68 -12.28 -3.35
C THR A 114 -13.52 -13.13 -4.32
N LEU A 115 -14.54 -13.86 -3.82
CA LEU A 115 -15.38 -14.75 -4.61
C LEU A 115 -16.11 -14.06 -5.78
N TYR A 116 -16.39 -12.77 -5.65
CA TYR A 116 -17.06 -11.96 -6.68
C TYR A 116 -16.08 -11.20 -7.58
N GLY A 117 -14.78 -11.53 -7.50
CA GLY A 117 -13.71 -10.90 -8.26
C GLY A 117 -12.97 -9.82 -7.47
N LEU A 118 -11.70 -9.62 -7.83
CA LEU A 118 -10.82 -8.61 -7.25
C LEU A 118 -10.80 -7.35 -8.13
N ASN A 119 -11.63 -6.39 -7.72
CA ASN A 119 -11.74 -5.07 -8.33
C ASN A 119 -11.66 -3.96 -7.26
N ALA A 120 -11.69 -2.69 -7.67
CA ALA A 120 -11.59 -1.55 -6.77
C ALA A 120 -12.65 -1.54 -5.65
N GLU A 121 -13.88 -1.96 -5.93
CA GLU A 121 -14.97 -2.02 -4.94
C GLU A 121 -14.73 -3.15 -3.93
N THR A 122 -14.41 -4.36 -4.42
CA THR A 122 -14.09 -5.50 -3.55
C THR A 122 -12.85 -5.21 -2.70
N LEU A 123 -11.81 -4.58 -3.26
CA LEU A 123 -10.62 -4.17 -2.53
C LEU A 123 -10.93 -3.11 -1.48
N THR A 124 -11.84 -2.17 -1.76
CA THR A 124 -12.31 -1.20 -0.76
C THR A 124 -12.97 -1.93 0.42
N MET A 125 -13.82 -2.92 0.16
CA MET A 125 -14.47 -3.72 1.20
C MET A 125 -13.45 -4.54 2.02
N ILE A 126 -12.55 -5.26 1.35
CA ILE A 126 -11.47 -6.04 1.97
C ILE A 126 -10.64 -5.16 2.90
N ARG A 127 -10.18 -4.01 2.39
CA ARG A 127 -9.33 -3.09 3.14
C ARG A 127 -10.06 -2.42 4.30
N THR A 128 -11.37 -2.19 4.15
CA THR A 128 -12.22 -1.70 5.25
C THR A 128 -12.24 -2.71 6.39
N ARG A 129 -12.54 -3.98 6.10
CA ARG A 129 -12.55 -5.05 7.10
C ARG A 129 -11.17 -5.27 7.71
N PHE A 130 -10.13 -5.30 6.89
CA PHE A 130 -8.75 -5.38 7.36
C PHE A 130 -8.43 -4.30 8.40
N ILE A 131 -8.78 -3.03 8.15
CA ILE A 131 -8.50 -1.95 9.11
C ILE A 131 -9.33 -2.09 10.39
N LEU A 132 -10.58 -2.53 10.30
CA LEU A 132 -11.39 -2.76 11.50
C LEU A 132 -10.78 -3.89 12.35
N ASP A 133 -10.47 -5.03 11.74
CA ASP A 133 -9.89 -6.19 12.41
C ASP A 133 -8.48 -5.90 12.96
N TRP A 134 -7.66 -5.17 12.19
CA TRP A 134 -6.30 -4.81 12.58
C TRP A 134 -6.28 -3.95 13.83
N PHE A 135 -7.19 -2.98 13.93
CA PHE A 135 -7.22 -2.09 15.08
C PHE A 135 -7.73 -2.76 16.35
N GLU A 136 -8.56 -3.79 16.21
CA GLU A 136 -9.01 -4.61 17.33
C GLU A 136 -7.91 -5.54 17.83
N GLN A 137 -7.13 -6.15 16.93
CA GLN A 137 -6.27 -7.29 17.26
C GLN A 137 -4.77 -6.98 17.31
N HIS A 138 -4.31 -5.96 16.58
CA HIS A 138 -2.89 -5.79 16.26
C HIS A 138 -2.34 -4.38 16.50
N GLN A 139 -3.18 -3.36 16.71
CA GLN A 139 -2.72 -1.96 16.82
C GLN A 139 -1.70 -1.75 17.94
N THR A 140 -1.83 -2.43 19.08
CA THR A 140 -0.92 -2.28 20.21
C THR A 140 0.47 -2.84 19.91
N GLN A 141 0.53 -3.95 19.17
CA GLN A 141 1.78 -4.58 18.75
C GLN A 141 2.41 -3.86 17.55
N PHE A 142 1.58 -3.31 16.67
CA PHE A 142 1.97 -2.76 15.37
C PHE A 142 1.28 -1.40 15.12
N PRO A 143 1.65 -0.33 15.85
CA PRO A 143 1.04 0.99 15.76
C PRO A 143 1.52 1.77 14.53
N TYR A 144 1.22 1.24 13.35
CA TYR A 144 1.77 1.71 12.09
C TYR A 144 1.00 2.89 11.50
N LYS A 145 1.73 3.94 11.13
CA LYS A 145 1.20 5.21 10.62
C LYS A 145 0.31 5.04 9.39
N LEU A 146 0.65 4.11 8.50
CA LEU A 146 -0.14 3.87 7.30
C LEU A 146 -1.56 3.44 7.66
N PHE A 147 -1.72 2.54 8.63
CA PHE A 147 -3.03 2.03 9.03
C PHE A 147 -3.81 3.03 9.87
N GLU A 148 -3.14 3.85 10.69
CA GLU A 148 -3.76 5.01 11.33
C GLU A 148 -4.31 5.99 10.32
N TYR A 149 -3.57 6.26 9.24
CA TYR A 149 -4.03 7.11 8.16
C TYR A 149 -5.26 6.51 7.44
N GLN A 150 -5.24 5.21 7.14
CA GLN A 150 -6.40 4.52 6.57
C GLN A 150 -7.61 4.55 7.51
N GLN A 151 -7.42 4.36 8.82
CA GLN A 151 -8.49 4.48 9.81
C GLN A 151 -9.05 5.92 9.88
N GLN A 152 -8.18 6.94 9.81
CA GLN A 152 -8.60 8.33 9.76
C GLN A 152 -9.48 8.60 8.53
N LEU A 153 -9.06 8.11 7.35
CA LEU A 153 -9.85 8.24 6.12
C LEU A 153 -11.22 7.54 6.26
N LEU A 154 -11.25 6.36 6.90
CA LEU A 154 -12.48 5.61 7.14
C LEU A 154 -13.44 6.38 8.05
N ARG A 155 -12.94 6.91 9.18
CA ARG A 155 -13.73 7.73 10.10
C ARG A 155 -14.22 9.05 9.49
N SER A 156 -13.50 9.56 8.50
CA SER A 156 -13.83 10.81 7.81
C SER A 156 -14.72 10.59 6.58
N GLY A 157 -15.13 9.35 6.28
CA GLY A 157 -15.91 9.03 5.08
C GLY A 157 -15.14 9.14 3.76
N LEU A 158 -13.81 9.31 3.79
CA LEU A 158 -12.98 9.53 2.60
C LEU A 158 -12.38 8.24 2.04
N PHE A 159 -12.51 7.12 2.76
CA PHE A 159 -11.82 5.88 2.42
C PHE A 159 -12.29 5.26 1.10
N ASN A 160 -13.56 5.43 0.72
CA ASN A 160 -14.07 4.96 -0.57
C ASN A 160 -13.35 5.67 -1.73
N ALA A 161 -13.41 7.01 -1.74
CA ALA A 161 -12.74 7.83 -2.75
C ALA A 161 -11.22 7.60 -2.77
N TYR A 162 -10.59 7.38 -1.61
CA TYR A 162 -9.17 7.00 -1.52
C TYR A 162 -8.86 5.69 -2.24
N ASN A 163 -9.64 4.63 -2.00
CA ASN A 163 -9.43 3.34 -2.65
C ASN A 163 -9.75 3.40 -4.15
N GLN A 164 -10.77 4.16 -4.56
CA GLN A 164 -11.06 4.41 -5.97
C GLN A 164 -9.93 5.17 -6.65
N TRP A 165 -9.32 6.15 -5.97
CA TRP A 165 -8.14 6.83 -6.48
C TRP A 165 -6.96 5.88 -6.66
N ILE A 166 -6.68 4.98 -5.70
CA ILE A 166 -5.60 4.00 -5.84
C ILE A 166 -5.91 3.01 -6.98
N PHE A 167 -7.04 2.32 -6.91
CA PHE A 167 -7.29 1.13 -7.73
C PHE A 167 -8.16 1.38 -8.96
N GLY A 168 -9.09 2.32 -8.92
CA GLY A 168 -10.03 2.56 -10.00
C GLY A 168 -9.31 2.93 -11.30
N SER A 169 -8.38 3.90 -11.22
CA SER A 169 -7.60 4.34 -12.38
C SER A 169 -6.69 3.26 -12.96
N ALA A 170 -6.05 2.44 -12.11
CA ALA A 170 -5.21 1.32 -12.52
C ALA A 170 -6.02 0.16 -13.13
N GLN A 171 -7.21 -0.09 -12.59
CA GLN A 171 -8.09 -1.16 -13.08
C GLN A 171 -8.71 -0.81 -14.43
N ASN A 172 -9.34 0.36 -14.52
CA ASN A 172 -10.03 0.82 -15.72
C ASN A 172 -10.30 2.33 -15.66
N LEU A 173 -9.52 3.09 -16.42
CA LEU A 173 -9.65 4.56 -16.45
C LEU A 173 -11.05 5.03 -16.88
N GLN A 174 -11.72 4.34 -17.80
CA GLN A 174 -13.06 4.73 -18.25
C GLN A 174 -14.10 4.55 -17.13
N GLN A 175 -14.07 3.42 -16.42
CA GLN A 175 -14.98 3.18 -15.30
C GLN A 175 -14.68 4.12 -14.14
N TYR A 176 -13.40 4.41 -13.87
CA TYR A 176 -13.01 5.39 -12.87
C TYR A 176 -13.56 6.79 -13.17
N ASN A 177 -13.46 7.25 -14.41
CA ASN A 177 -14.05 8.53 -14.82
C ASN A 177 -15.59 8.54 -14.66
N ARG A 178 -16.26 7.43 -14.94
CA ARG A 178 -17.71 7.29 -14.66
C ARG A 178 -18.00 7.37 -13.17
N TRP A 179 -17.18 6.72 -12.34
CA TRP A 179 -17.33 6.76 -10.89
C TRP A 179 -17.16 8.19 -10.36
N ILE A 180 -16.15 8.94 -10.84
CA ILE A 180 -15.94 10.35 -10.48
C ILE A 180 -17.18 11.19 -10.81
N ASN A 181 -17.74 11.02 -12.00
CA ASN A 181 -18.94 11.76 -12.42
C ASN A 181 -20.19 11.40 -11.60
N ALA A 182 -20.27 10.17 -11.09
CA ALA A 182 -21.36 9.71 -10.25
C ALA A 182 -21.19 10.10 -8.76
N HIS A 183 -19.95 10.35 -8.30
CA HIS A 183 -19.63 10.68 -6.90
C HIS A 183 -18.77 11.95 -6.80
N PRO A 184 -19.20 13.09 -7.37
CA PRO A 184 -18.39 14.30 -7.43
C PRO A 184 -18.04 14.84 -6.03
N GLU A 185 -18.98 14.82 -5.09
CA GLU A 185 -18.76 15.33 -3.73
C GLU A 185 -17.72 14.51 -2.96
N GLU A 186 -17.79 13.18 -3.02
CA GLU A 186 -16.82 12.28 -2.39
C GLU A 186 -15.41 12.47 -2.98
N TYR A 187 -15.33 12.54 -4.31
CA TYR A 187 -14.07 12.73 -5.02
C TYR A 187 -13.43 14.09 -4.72
N GLU A 188 -14.22 15.17 -4.72
CA GLU A 188 -13.75 16.51 -4.40
C GLU A 188 -13.32 16.62 -2.94
N ALA A 189 -14.07 16.04 -2.01
CA ALA A 189 -13.72 16.02 -0.60
C ALA A 189 -12.37 15.33 -0.36
N PHE A 190 -12.15 14.17 -0.98
CA PHE A 190 -10.87 13.46 -0.91
C PHE A 190 -9.75 14.27 -1.58
N THR A 191 -9.99 14.84 -2.76
CA THR A 191 -8.99 15.64 -3.48
C THR A 191 -8.54 16.87 -2.67
N ARG A 192 -9.48 17.57 -2.02
CA ARG A 192 -9.17 18.68 -1.10
C ARG A 192 -8.37 18.20 0.11
N PHE A 193 -8.75 17.06 0.70
CA PHE A 193 -8.02 16.48 1.82
C PHE A 193 -6.57 16.14 1.44
N GLN A 194 -6.37 15.49 0.29
CA GLN A 194 -5.06 15.10 -0.23
C GLN A 194 -4.17 16.30 -0.54
N ARG A 195 -4.72 17.39 -1.07
CA ARG A 195 -3.95 18.62 -1.37
C ARG A 195 -3.62 19.46 -0.12
N SER A 196 -4.46 19.40 0.91
CA SER A 196 -4.28 20.21 2.13
C SER A 196 -3.33 19.59 3.15
N ARG A 197 -2.94 18.32 2.97
CA ARG A 197 -2.11 17.59 3.94
C ARG A 197 -0.99 16.85 3.25
N VAL A 198 0.22 17.04 3.77
CA VAL A 198 1.38 16.23 3.38
C VAL A 198 1.43 15.00 4.28
N PHE A 199 1.33 13.81 3.71
CA PHE A 199 1.60 12.59 4.44
C PHE A 199 3.10 12.48 4.69
N LYS A 200 3.48 12.24 5.96
CA LYS A 200 4.87 12.04 6.37
C LYS A 200 4.95 10.85 7.31
N MET A 201 5.95 10.01 7.08
CA MET A 201 6.26 8.92 7.99
C MET A 201 7.01 9.45 9.21
N PRO A 202 6.59 9.10 10.44
CA PRO A 202 7.31 9.47 11.64
C PRO A 202 8.64 8.72 11.75
N GLU A 203 9.61 9.33 12.44
CA GLU A 203 10.85 8.66 12.81
C GLU A 203 10.58 7.44 13.70
N GLY A 204 11.40 6.40 13.57
CA GLY A 204 11.29 5.17 14.37
C GLY A 204 10.19 4.20 13.94
N GLN A 205 9.30 4.56 13.00
CA GLN A 205 8.36 3.61 12.40
C GLN A 205 8.95 2.94 11.17
N PHE A 206 9.86 2.01 11.42
CA PHE A 206 10.34 1.03 10.44
C PHE A 206 9.55 -0.26 10.63
N TYR A 207 9.05 -0.83 9.54
CA TYR A 207 8.10 -1.94 9.61
C TYR A 207 8.79 -3.31 9.74
N LYS A 208 10.12 -3.36 9.61
CA LYS A 208 10.91 -4.60 9.54
C LYS A 208 11.76 -4.83 10.79
#